data_AF-A0A359MNS5-F1
#
_entry.id   AF-A0A359MNS5-F1
#
_cell.length_a   1.000
_cell.length_b   1.000
_cell.length_c   1.000
_cell.angle_alpha   90.00
_cell.angle_beta   90.00
_cell.angle_gamma   90.00
#
_symmetry.space_group_name_H-M   'P 1'
#
loop_
_entity.id
_entity.type
_entity.pdbx_description
1 polymer ?
#
loop_
_entity_poly.entity_id
_entity_poly.type
_entity_poly.pdbx_seq_one_letter_code
_entity_poly.pdbx_strand_id
1 'polypeptide(L)' 'ENGIPTVSMTSSMQSKAGQYSDVVLRTFSRESLYSRMAMTSRIGQYAMIDALFMNVIHAMGEESIDMLE' A
#
# COMPACT_ATOMS: atom_id res chain seq x y z
N GLU A 1 2.74 17.19 -14.97
CA GLU A 1 3.18 16.95 -13.59
C GLU A 1 2.98 18.23 -12.80
N ASN A 2 2.10 18.22 -11.79
CA ASN A 2 1.75 19.42 -11.03
C ASN A 2 2.61 19.62 -9.77
N GLY A 3 3.71 18.85 -9.62
CA GLY A 3 4.59 18.89 -8.45
C GLY A 3 4.01 18.28 -7.17
N ILE A 4 2.86 17.60 -7.25
CA ILE A 4 2.23 16.93 -6.11
C ILE A 4 2.86 15.53 -5.97
N PRO A 5 3.42 15.17 -4.80
CA PRO A 5 3.93 13.82 -4.56
C PRO A 5 2.83 12.76 -4.70
N THR A 6 3.15 11.67 -5.37
CA THR A 6 2.24 10.60 -5.72
C THR A 6 2.77 9.25 -5.25
N VAL A 7 1.88 8.49 -4.62
CA VAL A 7 2.15 7.12 -4.20
C VAL A 7 1.12 6.21 -4.85
N SER A 8 1.57 5.16 -5.53
CA SER A 8 0.68 4.11 -6.03
C SER A 8 0.94 2.77 -5.34
N MET A 9 -0.11 1.97 -5.22
CA MET A 9 -0.03 0.58 -4.77
C MET A 9 -0.53 -0.34 -5.87
N THR A 10 0.28 -1.30 -6.29
CA THR A 10 -0.02 -2.16 -7.44
C THR A 10 0.60 -3.54 -7.32
N SER A 11 -0.02 -4.53 -7.93
CA SER A 11 0.57 -5.86 -8.11
C SER A 11 1.28 -6.04 -9.46
N SER A 12 1.11 -5.09 -10.37
CA SER A 12 1.71 -5.15 -11.71
C SER A 12 3.01 -4.36 -11.79
N MET A 13 4.09 -5.05 -12.18
CA MET A 13 5.41 -4.47 -12.40
C MET A 13 5.42 -3.39 -13.50
N GLN A 14 4.48 -3.45 -14.45
CA GLN A 14 4.43 -2.59 -15.64
C GLN A 14 3.18 -1.70 -15.65
N SER A 15 2.56 -1.46 -14.49
CA SER A 15 1.33 -0.66 -14.44
C SER A 15 1.59 0.78 -14.88
N LYS A 16 0.67 1.35 -15.68
CA LYS A 16 0.71 2.77 -16.05
C LYS A 16 0.69 3.68 -14.82
N ALA A 17 -0.08 3.33 -13.78
CA ALA A 17 -0.11 4.08 -12.53
C ALA A 17 1.28 4.19 -11.89
N GLY A 18 2.05 3.10 -11.86
CA GLY A 18 3.42 3.11 -11.34
C GLY A 18 4.39 3.95 -12.15
N GLN A 19 4.17 4.13 -13.46
CA GLN A 19 5.02 4.97 -14.31
C GLN A 19 4.89 6.46 -14.01
N TYR A 20 3.73 6.88 -13.48
CA TYR A 20 3.45 8.27 -13.14
C TYR A 20 3.51 8.55 -11.63
N SER A 21 4.02 7.60 -10.82
CA SER A 21 4.09 7.74 -9.36
C SER A 21 5.53 7.99 -8.90
N ASP A 22 5.71 8.87 -7.92
CA ASP A 22 7.00 9.10 -7.27
C ASP A 22 7.44 7.89 -6.42
N VAL A 23 6.49 7.23 -5.76
CA VAL A 23 6.71 6.01 -4.98
C VAL A 23 5.73 4.92 -5.42
N VAL A 24 6.25 3.70 -5.63
CA VAL A 24 5.45 2.53 -6.02
C VAL A 24 5.55 1.43 -4.96
N LEU A 25 4.44 1.20 -4.27
CA LEU A 25 4.28 0.12 -3.29
C LEU A 25 3.81 -1.15 -4.01
N ARG A 26 4.72 -2.11 -4.14
CA ARG A 26 4.43 -3.34 -4.85
C ARG A 26 3.89 -4.41 -3.92
N THR A 27 2.78 -5.02 -4.33
CA THR A 27 2.26 -6.25 -3.71
C THR A 27 2.50 -7.42 -4.64
N PHE A 28 2.86 -8.58 -4.10
CA PHE A 28 2.94 -9.81 -4.88
C PHE A 28 2.05 -10.87 -4.23
N SER A 29 1.07 -11.34 -4.99
CA SER A 29 0.13 -12.36 -4.57
C SER A 29 0.05 -13.41 -5.65
N ARG A 30 0.16 -14.68 -5.25
CA ARG A 30 -0.07 -15.79 -6.18
C ARG A 30 -1.56 -16.09 -6.19
N GLU A 31 -2.28 -15.52 -7.15
CA GLU A 31 -3.69 -15.85 -7.32
C GLU A 31 -3.83 -17.26 -7.89
N SER A 32 -4.77 -18.02 -7.32
CA SER A 32 -5.18 -19.31 -7.85
C SER A 32 -6.41 -19.13 -8.73
N LEU A 33 -6.57 -19.92 -9.79
CA LEU A 33 -7.79 -19.94 -10.61
C LEU A 33 -9.05 -20.29 -9.78
N TYR A 34 -8.86 -20.93 -8.62
CA TYR A 34 -9.94 -21.25 -7.68
C TYR A 34 -10.24 -20.09 -6.71
N SER A 35 -9.36 -19.09 -6.62
CA SER A 35 -9.52 -17.83 -5.87
C SER A 35 -10.13 -16.76 -6.78
N ARG A 36 -11.45 -16.81 -6.97
CA ARG A 36 -12.16 -15.92 -7.93
C ARG A 36 -12.27 -14.45 -7.49
N MET A 37 -11.86 -14.09 -6.28
CA MET A 37 -12.08 -12.75 -5.72
C MET A 37 -10.80 -11.89 -5.59
N ALA A 38 -9.65 -12.39 -6.05
CA ALA A 38 -8.36 -11.73 -5.83
C ALA A 38 -8.09 -11.42 -4.34
N MET A 39 -8.61 -12.25 -3.42
CA MET A 39 -8.55 -11.99 -1.98
C MET A 39 -7.11 -11.93 -1.49
N THR A 40 -6.23 -12.78 -2.00
CA THR A 40 -4.81 -12.80 -1.64
C THR A 40 -4.14 -11.46 -1.99
N SER A 41 -4.48 -10.90 -3.16
CA SER A 41 -4.03 -9.56 -3.56
C SER A 41 -4.51 -8.48 -2.60
N ARG A 42 -5.76 -8.55 -2.12
CA ARG A 42 -6.29 -7.55 -1.18
C ARG A 42 -5.69 -7.68 0.21
N ILE A 43 -5.49 -8.90 0.70
CA ILE A 43 -4.78 -9.13 1.95
C ILE A 43 -3.36 -8.54 1.89
N GLY A 44 -2.63 -8.77 0.79
CA GLY A 44 -1.31 -8.17 0.60
C GLY A 44 -1.35 -6.64 0.58
N GLN A 45 -2.38 -6.04 0.00
CA GLN A 45 -2.59 -4.59 0.01
C GLN A 45 -2.93 -4.06 1.41
N TYR A 46 -3.80 -4.75 2.17
CA TYR A 46 -4.09 -4.39 3.56
C TYR A 46 -2.85 -4.47 4.45
N ALA A 47 -2.07 -5.55 4.32
CA ALA A 47 -0.82 -5.69 5.07
C ALA A 47 0.18 -4.54 4.78
N MET A 48 0.21 -4.03 3.55
CA MET A 48 1.02 -2.85 3.20
C MET A 48 0.50 -1.57 3.87
N ILE A 49 -0.82 -1.39 3.94
CA ILE A 49 -1.43 -0.26 4.66
C ILE A 49 -1.13 -0.36 6.15
N ASP A 50 -1.27 -1.55 6.75
CA ASP A 50 -0.97 -1.77 8.16
C ASP A 50 0.50 -1.45 8.47
N ALA A 51 1.42 -1.89 7.60
CA ALA A 51 2.83 -1.59 7.75
C ALA A 51 3.12 -0.08 7.66
N LEU A 52 2.49 0.63 6.71
CA LEU A 52 2.62 2.09 6.61
C LEU A 52 2.08 2.79 7.85
N PHE A 53 0.88 2.41 8.27
CA PHE A 53 0.21 2.97 9.43
C PHE A 53 1.07 2.79 10.69
N MET A 54 1.58 1.58 10.93
CA MET A 54 2.45 1.32 12.08
C MET A 54 3.76 2.12 12.04
N ASN A 55 4.33 2.35 10.86
CA ASN A 55 5.51 3.21 10.73
C ASN A 55 5.18 4.67 11.03
N VAL A 56 4.00 5.17 10.62
CA VAL A 56 3.55 6.52 10.95
C VAL A 56 3.34 6.67 12.45
N ILE A 57 2.60 5.74 13.07
CA ILE A 57 2.37 5.70 14.52
C ILE A 57 3.71 5.68 15.27
N HIS A 58 4.64 4.81 14.85
CA HIS A 58 5.96 4.75 15.45
C HIS A 58 6.76 6.04 15.31
N ALA A 59 6.70 6.69 14.14
CA ALA A 59 7.40 7.95 13.88
C ALA A 59 6.81 9.15 14.65
N MET A 60 5.52 9.11 14.97
CA MET A 60 4.82 10.15 15.75
C MET A 60 5.06 10.07 17.25
N GLY A 61 5.50 8.91 17.77
CA GLY A 61 5.79 8.77 19.21
C GLY A 61 4.54 8.95 20.08
N GLU A 62 4.64 9.76 21.14
CA GLU A 62 3.54 9.95 22.11
C GLU A 62 2.29 10.59 21.49
N GLU A 63 2.44 11.47 20.48
CA GLU A 63 1.30 12.11 19.78
C GLU A 63 0.38 11.10 19.08
N SER A 64 0.89 9.90 18.80
CA SER A 64 0.09 8.84 18.19
C SER A 64 -0.95 8.25 19.14
N ILE A 65 -0.74 8.33 20.45
CA ILE A 65 -1.64 7.76 21.47
C ILE A 65 -2.97 8.52 21.45
N ASP A 66 -2.92 9.84 21.42
CA ASP A 66 -4.12 10.70 21.36
C ASP A 66 -4.92 10.51 20.06
N MET A 67 -4.25 10.11 18.97
CA MET A 67 -4.89 9.88 17.67
C MET A 67 -5.58 8.51 17.58
N LEU A 68 -5.24 7.58 18.47
CA LEU A 68 -5.81 6.24 18.54
C LEU A 68 -7.03 6.14 19.47
N GLU A 69 -7.27 7.17 20.30
CA GLU A 69 -8.46 7.32 21.16
C GLU A 69 -9.66 7.91 20.40
#